data_AF-D3G180-F1
#
_entry.id   AF-D3G180-F1
#
_cell.length_a   1.000
_cell.length_b   1.000
_cell.length_c   1.000
_cell.angle_alpha   90.00
_cell.angle_beta   90.00
_cell.angle_gamma   90.00
#
_symmetry.space_group_name_H-M   'P 1'
#
loop_
_entity.id
_entity.type
_entity.pdbx_description
1 polymer ?
#
loop_
_entity_poly.entity_id
_entity_poly.type
_entity_poly.pdbx_seq_one_letter_code
_entity_poly.pdbx_strand_id
1 'polypeptide(L)'
;MKLRPSCSMCLNFDAIRKHCILLHTDKTLDDKKSAEKCSNEGRFVRDINVLPSLHNYFDDNDPQADYWQQDLSKLPKDENGVPLFVYTHRGTERAIPANGDVHLQGDIFTGVPRIYTRQGQREAIRELGVDLARIEAEKNGVPLTVLPGEELEQGMDMYKKRVSSIKSMWVHEEGKDGLDW
;
A
#
# COMPACT_ATOMS: atom_id res chain seq x y z
N MET A 1 17.89 12.07 15.07
CA MET A 1 16.54 12.47 15.53
C MET A 1 15.83 11.24 16.08
N LYS A 2 15.07 11.35 17.18
CA LYS A 2 14.32 10.22 17.75
C LYS A 2 12.99 10.05 17.02
N LEU A 3 12.66 8.82 16.65
CA LEU A 3 11.39 8.50 16.00
C LEU A 3 10.22 8.60 16.99
N ARG A 4 9.11 9.18 16.54
CA ARG A 4 7.86 9.36 17.28
C ARG A 4 6.77 8.46 16.71
N PRO A 5 5.99 7.76 17.56
CA PRO A 5 4.94 6.87 17.11
C PRO A 5 3.80 7.65 16.43
N SER A 6 3.28 7.09 15.34
CA SER A 6 2.01 7.47 14.70
C SER A 6 1.23 6.20 14.38
N CYS A 7 -0.08 6.31 14.18
CA CYS A 7 -0.93 5.17 13.84
C CYS A 7 -0.49 4.48 12.55
N SER A 8 0.05 5.21 11.56
CA SER A 8 0.54 4.64 10.30
C SER A 8 1.61 3.56 10.50
N MET A 9 2.41 3.66 11.57
CA MET A 9 3.48 2.71 11.91
C MET A 9 2.99 1.51 12.76
N CYS A 10 1.71 1.46 13.12
CA CYS A 10 1.14 0.40 13.94
C CYS A 10 0.50 -0.70 13.07
N LEU A 11 0.80 -1.96 13.38
CA LEU A 11 0.21 -3.14 12.72
C LEU A 11 -1.33 -3.14 12.82
N ASN A 12 -1.86 -2.69 13.96
CA ASN A 12 -3.30 -2.72 14.26
C ASN A 12 -4.12 -1.66 13.51
N PHE A 13 -3.48 -0.74 12.78
CA PHE A 13 -4.17 0.34 12.08
C PHE A 13 -4.49 -0.05 10.63
N ASP A 14 -5.74 -0.19 10.22
CA ASP A 14 -6.12 -0.34 8.82
C ASP A 14 -6.09 1.03 8.12
N ALA A 15 -5.04 1.29 7.33
CA ALA A 15 -4.85 2.57 6.66
C ALA A 15 -5.88 2.86 5.57
N ILE A 16 -6.42 1.82 4.95
CA ILE A 16 -7.43 1.94 3.89
C ILE A 16 -8.76 2.37 4.50
N ARG A 17 -9.18 1.68 5.56
CA ARG A 17 -10.44 1.99 6.27
C ARG A 17 -10.30 3.10 7.31
N LYS A 18 -9.07 3.59 7.54
CA LYS A 18 -8.73 4.57 8.58
C LYS A 18 -9.25 4.15 9.96
N HIS A 19 -9.03 2.89 10.31
CA HIS A 19 -9.65 2.25 11.47
C HIS A 19 -8.64 1.44 12.29
N CYS A 20 -8.66 1.56 13.60
CA CYS A 20 -7.85 0.73 14.49
C CYS A 20 -8.59 -0.56 14.84
N ILE A 21 -8.07 -1.69 14.36
CA ILE A 21 -8.66 -3.03 14.55
C ILE A 21 -8.70 -3.41 16.03
N LEU A 22 -7.66 -3.08 16.79
CA LEU A 22 -7.56 -3.45 18.21
C LEU A 22 -8.55 -2.68 19.09
N LEU A 23 -8.76 -1.40 18.81
CA LEU A 23 -9.59 -0.52 19.64
C LEU A 23 -10.99 -0.31 19.07
N HIS A 24 -11.26 -0.82 17.87
CA HIS A 24 -12.50 -0.61 17.11
C HIS A 24 -12.88 0.87 16.99
N THR A 25 -11.91 1.74 16.71
CA THR A 25 -12.12 3.19 16.58
C THR A 25 -11.44 3.75 15.34
N ASP A 26 -12.04 4.77 14.75
CA ASP A 26 -11.45 5.47 13.60
C ASP A 26 -10.24 6.29 14.02
N LYS A 27 -9.23 6.32 13.14
CA LYS A 27 -7.93 6.98 13.36
C LYS A 27 -7.39 7.56 12.07
N THR A 28 -6.60 8.63 12.19
CA THR A 28 -5.81 9.14 11.06
C THR A 28 -4.40 8.53 11.09
N LEU A 29 -3.71 8.58 9.95
CA LEU A 29 -2.34 8.08 9.79
C LEU A 29 -1.36 8.73 10.78
N ASP A 30 -1.55 10.02 11.00
CA ASP A 30 -0.70 10.94 11.76
C ASP A 30 -1.16 11.15 13.21
N ASP A 31 -2.13 10.37 13.72
CA ASP A 31 -2.61 10.49 15.10
C ASP A 31 -1.52 10.07 16.12
N LYS A 32 -0.62 11.02 16.41
CA LYS A 32 0.52 10.85 17.33
C LYS A 32 0.06 10.63 18.76
N LYS A 33 -1.01 11.33 19.20
CA LYS A 33 -1.50 11.25 20.59
C LYS A 33 -2.04 9.85 20.90
N SER A 34 -2.86 9.30 20.02
CA SER A 34 -3.37 7.93 20.20
C SER A 34 -2.24 6.91 20.12
N ALA A 35 -1.30 7.09 19.20
CA ALA A 35 -0.17 6.18 19.03
C ALA A 35 0.78 6.19 20.23
N GLU A 36 1.08 7.36 20.79
CA GLU A 36 1.89 7.52 22.00
C GLU A 36 1.20 6.89 23.22
N LYS A 37 -0.10 7.15 23.40
CA LYS A 37 -0.90 6.48 24.44
C LYS A 37 -0.82 4.96 24.31
N CYS A 38 -1.04 4.41 23.11
CA CYS A 38 -0.94 2.97 22.87
C CYS A 38 0.47 2.44 23.12
N SER A 39 1.52 3.21 22.82
CA SER A 39 2.90 2.83 23.09
C SER A 39 3.17 2.74 24.58
N ASN A 40 2.69 3.70 25.38
CA ASN A 40 2.85 3.71 26.84
C ASN A 40 2.04 2.60 27.51
N GLU A 41 0.89 2.21 26.93
CA GLU A 41 0.04 1.11 27.40
C GLU A 41 0.49 -0.28 26.89
N GLY A 42 1.57 -0.38 26.10
CA GLY A 42 2.05 -1.65 25.55
C GLY A 42 1.17 -2.26 24.45
N ARG A 43 0.29 -1.46 23.82
CA ARG A 43 -0.65 -1.87 22.76
C ARG A 43 -0.16 -1.56 21.35
N PHE A 44 0.90 -0.75 21.23
CA PHE A 44 1.49 -0.36 19.95
C PHE A 44 2.43 -1.45 19.43
N VAL A 45 2.16 -1.98 18.24
CA VAL A 45 2.95 -3.04 17.61
C VAL A 45 3.57 -2.52 16.32
N ARG A 46 4.90 -2.49 16.25
CA ARG A 46 5.70 -2.02 15.10
C ARG A 46 6.22 -3.19 14.26
N ASP A 47 5.34 -4.10 13.86
CA ASP A 47 5.69 -5.27 13.05
C ASP A 47 5.25 -5.11 11.59
N ILE A 48 5.64 -3.99 10.98
CA ILE A 48 5.37 -3.66 9.58
C ILE A 48 6.56 -2.92 8.95
N ASN A 49 6.70 -3.02 7.63
CA ASN A 49 7.84 -2.48 6.87
C ASN A 49 7.64 -1.04 6.37
N VAL A 50 6.91 -0.24 7.16
CA VAL A 50 6.66 1.18 6.85
C VAL A 50 7.90 2.00 7.17
N LEU A 51 8.34 2.78 6.19
CA LEU A 51 9.39 3.76 6.39
C LEU A 51 8.81 4.96 7.14
N PRO A 52 9.51 5.44 8.18
CA PRO A 52 9.16 6.70 8.83
C PRO A 52 8.91 7.83 7.83
N SER A 53 7.79 8.53 8.00
CA SER A 53 7.45 9.75 7.28
C SER A 53 7.84 10.99 8.10
N LEU A 54 7.64 12.17 7.50
CA LEU A 54 7.88 13.47 8.14
C LEU A 54 7.28 13.56 9.56
N HIS A 55 6.00 13.19 9.70
CA HIS A 55 5.28 13.26 10.98
C HIS A 55 5.86 12.30 12.04
N ASN A 56 6.66 11.32 11.64
CA ASN A 56 7.34 10.43 12.60
C ASN A 56 8.61 11.04 13.18
N TYR A 57 9.13 12.13 12.62
CA TYR A 57 10.34 12.78 13.11
C TYR A 57 10.06 14.16 13.70
N PHE A 58 9.10 14.88 13.13
CA PHE A 58 8.85 16.29 13.42
C PHE A 58 7.46 16.52 14.01
N ASP A 59 7.36 17.55 14.84
CA ASP A 59 6.07 18.14 15.22
C ASP A 59 5.53 19.00 14.08
N ASP A 60 4.23 19.26 14.08
CA ASP A 60 3.55 19.90 12.95
C ASP A 60 3.99 21.36 12.72
N ASN A 61 4.70 21.95 13.69
CA ASN A 61 5.24 23.31 13.65
C ASN A 61 6.78 23.34 13.64
N ASP A 62 7.45 22.22 13.36
CA ASP A 62 8.91 22.19 13.32
C ASP A 62 9.43 22.76 11.99
N PRO A 63 10.18 23.88 11.98
CA PRO A 63 10.68 24.48 10.76
C PRO A 63 11.74 23.63 10.03
N GLN A 64 12.30 22.60 10.68
CA GLN A 64 13.18 21.66 9.97
C GLN A 64 12.43 20.67 9.09
N ALA A 65 11.11 20.57 9.25
CA ALA A 65 10.27 19.68 8.46
C ALA A 65 10.35 19.99 6.94
N ASP A 66 10.51 21.27 6.58
CA ASP A 66 10.57 21.73 5.19
C ASP A 66 11.79 21.18 4.41
N TYR A 67 12.84 20.77 5.13
CA TYR A 67 14.08 20.25 4.54
C TYR A 67 14.21 18.74 4.66
N TRP A 68 13.21 18.06 5.23
CA TRP A 68 13.30 16.63 5.41
C TRP A 68 13.14 15.89 4.08
N GLN A 69 14.06 14.95 3.85
CA GLN A 69 13.98 14.01 2.74
C GLN A 69 13.98 12.60 3.29
N GLN A 70 13.16 11.75 2.69
CA GLN A 70 13.11 10.35 3.06
C GLN A 70 14.42 9.66 2.66
N ASP A 71 15.11 9.06 3.63
CA ASP A 71 16.33 8.30 3.37
C ASP A 71 15.97 6.91 2.81
N LEU A 72 16.16 6.74 1.50
CA LEU A 72 15.97 5.48 0.78
C LEU A 72 17.28 4.68 0.62
N SER A 73 18.42 5.21 1.10
CA SER A 73 19.74 4.63 0.83
C SER A 73 19.95 3.23 1.42
N LYS A 74 19.19 2.90 2.47
CA LYS A 74 19.26 1.62 3.20
C LYS A 74 18.30 0.56 2.69
N LEU A 75 17.48 0.88 1.70
CA LEU A 75 16.60 -0.10 1.09
C LEU A 75 17.39 -1.09 0.23
N PRO A 76 16.86 -2.32 0.05
CA PRO A 76 17.31 -3.17 -1.03
C PRO A 76 17.23 -2.42 -2.36
N LYS A 77 18.09 -2.78 -3.29
CA LYS A 77 18.15 -2.17 -4.61
C LYS A 77 17.94 -3.23 -5.67
N ASP A 78 17.42 -2.83 -6.82
CA ASP A 78 17.40 -3.70 -8.00
C ASP A 78 18.79 -3.82 -8.64
N GLU A 79 18.85 -4.52 -9.78
CA GLU A 79 20.08 -4.73 -10.56
C GLU A 79 20.74 -3.43 -11.06
N ASN A 80 19.95 -2.35 -11.19
CA ASN A 80 20.43 -1.04 -11.63
C ASN A 80 20.78 -0.12 -10.45
N GLY A 81 20.69 -0.63 -9.21
CA GLY A 81 20.97 0.14 -8.01
C GLY A 81 19.83 1.06 -7.56
N VAL A 82 18.63 0.91 -8.14
CA VAL A 82 17.45 1.71 -7.79
C VAL A 82 16.83 1.14 -6.50
N PRO A 83 16.54 1.97 -5.48
CA PRO A 83 15.96 1.50 -4.22
C PRO A 83 14.54 0.92 -4.43
N LEU A 84 14.28 -0.21 -3.78
CA LEU A 84 13.02 -0.93 -3.85
C LEU A 84 12.07 -0.48 -2.74
N PHE A 85 11.22 0.48 -3.06
CA PHE A 85 10.13 0.96 -2.22
C PHE A 85 8.78 0.85 -2.92
N VAL A 86 7.69 0.86 -2.15
CA VAL A 86 6.33 0.87 -2.69
C VAL A 86 5.50 1.91 -1.93
N TYR A 87 4.67 2.65 -2.67
CA TYR A 87 3.69 3.54 -2.07
C TYR A 87 2.40 2.78 -1.73
N THR A 88 1.96 2.93 -0.49
CA THR A 88 0.75 2.32 0.08
C THR A 88 -0.10 3.40 0.75
N HIS A 89 -1.29 3.06 1.25
CA HIS A 89 -2.09 3.99 2.06
C HIS A 89 -1.43 4.36 3.38
N ARG A 90 -0.45 3.57 3.87
CA ARG A 90 0.34 3.91 5.06
C ARG A 90 1.45 4.93 4.78
N GLY A 91 1.81 5.11 3.51
CA GLY A 91 2.97 5.87 3.05
C GLY A 91 3.96 4.98 2.31
N THR A 92 5.25 5.34 2.37
CA THR A 92 6.32 4.59 1.71
C THR A 92 6.73 3.37 2.54
N GLU A 93 6.80 2.20 1.91
CA GLU A 93 7.26 0.96 2.54
C GLU A 93 8.45 0.36 1.79
N ARG A 94 9.24 -0.48 2.47
CA ARG A 94 10.18 -1.36 1.78
C ARG A 94 9.39 -2.35 0.92
N ALA A 95 9.67 -2.42 -0.38
CA ALA A 95 8.96 -3.35 -1.25
C ALA A 95 9.34 -4.79 -0.90
N ILE A 96 8.33 -5.64 -0.67
CA ILE A 96 8.47 -7.08 -0.50
C ILE A 96 7.87 -7.74 -1.72
N PRO A 97 8.56 -8.66 -2.41
CA PRO A 97 7.97 -9.37 -3.53
C PRO A 97 6.64 -10.03 -3.16
N ALA A 98 5.66 -10.01 -4.07
CA ALA A 98 4.36 -10.64 -3.82
C ALA A 98 4.50 -12.14 -3.49
N ASN A 99 5.44 -12.82 -4.14
CA ASN A 99 5.84 -14.20 -3.88
C ASN A 99 7.32 -14.41 -4.32
N GLY A 100 7.82 -15.64 -4.21
CA GLY A 100 9.21 -15.98 -4.50
C GLY A 100 9.64 -15.85 -5.97
N ASP A 101 8.70 -15.80 -6.91
CA ASP A 101 8.98 -15.78 -8.34
C ASP A 101 9.02 -14.36 -8.92
N VAL A 102 8.50 -13.37 -8.16
CA VAL A 102 8.44 -11.98 -8.61
C VAL A 102 9.77 -11.29 -8.41
N HIS A 103 10.37 -10.89 -9.53
CA HIS A 103 11.54 -10.01 -9.54
C HIS A 103 11.05 -8.56 -9.49
N LEU A 104 11.55 -7.80 -8.52
CA LEU A 104 11.16 -6.39 -8.38
C LEU A 104 12.14 -5.50 -9.14
N GLN A 105 11.59 -4.63 -9.95
CA GLN A 105 12.30 -3.54 -10.59
C GLN A 105 11.80 -2.22 -10.00
N GLY A 106 12.72 -1.38 -9.56
CA GLY A 106 12.39 -0.10 -8.95
C GLY A 106 12.34 1.00 -10.00
N ASP A 107 11.51 2.00 -9.75
CA ASP A 107 11.60 3.30 -10.41
C ASP A 107 11.85 4.38 -9.35
N ILE A 108 12.75 5.33 -9.63
CA ILE A 108 13.16 6.32 -8.63
C ILE A 108 12.04 7.29 -8.25
N PHE A 109 11.06 7.49 -9.13
CA PHE A 109 9.96 8.43 -8.91
C PHE A 109 8.70 7.74 -8.37
N THR A 110 8.40 6.57 -8.89
CA THR A 110 7.13 5.86 -8.67
C THR A 110 7.29 4.62 -7.79
N GLY A 111 8.51 4.17 -7.54
CA GLY A 111 8.81 2.95 -6.80
C GLY A 111 8.47 1.70 -7.59
N VAL A 112 8.29 0.59 -6.88
CA VAL A 112 7.83 -0.68 -7.43
C VAL A 112 6.31 -0.63 -7.58
N PRO A 113 5.72 -1.02 -8.72
CA PRO A 113 4.27 -1.02 -8.85
C PRO A 113 3.61 -1.96 -7.85
N ARG A 114 2.53 -1.50 -7.22
CA ARG A 114 1.88 -2.15 -6.06
C ARG A 114 1.61 -3.63 -6.28
N ILE A 115 1.13 -4.02 -7.46
CA ILE A 115 0.71 -5.39 -7.77
C ILE A 115 1.84 -6.42 -7.72
N TYR A 116 3.11 -5.98 -7.90
CA TYR A 116 4.30 -6.84 -7.78
C TYR A 116 4.71 -7.07 -6.32
N THR A 117 4.11 -6.34 -5.37
CA THR A 117 4.51 -6.38 -3.96
C THR A 117 3.47 -7.06 -3.09
N ARG A 118 3.93 -7.71 -2.01
CA ARG A 118 3.02 -8.33 -1.03
C ARG A 118 2.06 -7.30 -0.46
N GLN A 119 2.57 -6.13 -0.09
CA GLN A 119 1.77 -5.07 0.51
C GLN A 119 0.75 -4.50 -0.47
N GLY A 120 1.19 -4.16 -1.68
CA GLY A 120 0.30 -3.62 -2.69
C GLY A 120 -0.78 -4.61 -3.13
N GLN A 121 -0.49 -5.92 -3.20
CA GLN A 121 -1.54 -6.92 -3.44
C GLN A 121 -2.57 -6.98 -2.30
N ARG A 122 -2.18 -6.83 -1.03
CA ARG A 122 -3.15 -6.80 0.09
C ARG A 122 -4.08 -5.59 -0.03
N GLU A 123 -3.51 -4.44 -0.35
CA GLU A 123 -4.31 -3.25 -0.56
C GLU A 123 -5.20 -3.36 -1.79
N ALA A 124 -4.72 -3.94 -2.88
CA ALA A 124 -5.52 -4.20 -4.08
C ALA A 124 -6.71 -5.13 -3.75
N ILE A 125 -6.51 -6.19 -2.96
CA ILE A 125 -7.61 -7.07 -2.50
C ILE A 125 -8.62 -6.28 -1.68
N ARG A 126 -8.19 -5.44 -0.73
CA ARG A 126 -9.09 -4.62 0.09
C ARG A 126 -9.81 -3.53 -0.69
N GLU A 127 -9.18 -2.98 -1.71
CA GLU A 127 -9.76 -1.95 -2.57
C GLU A 127 -10.75 -2.55 -3.58
N LEU A 128 -10.29 -3.55 -4.33
CA LEU A 128 -10.98 -4.08 -5.51
C LEU A 128 -11.81 -5.33 -5.22
N GLY A 129 -11.45 -6.08 -4.18
CA GLY A 129 -11.91 -7.44 -3.96
C GLY A 129 -11.03 -8.46 -4.67
N VAL A 130 -11.11 -9.73 -4.25
CA VAL A 130 -10.25 -10.81 -4.75
C VAL A 130 -10.34 -10.97 -6.28
N ASP A 131 -11.56 -10.99 -6.83
CA ASP A 131 -11.77 -11.27 -8.26
C ASP A 131 -11.15 -10.19 -9.15
N LEU A 132 -11.38 -8.91 -8.84
CA LEU A 132 -10.84 -7.80 -9.61
C LEU A 132 -9.34 -7.62 -9.40
N ALA A 133 -8.84 -7.83 -8.17
CA ALA A 133 -7.41 -7.83 -7.89
C ALA A 133 -6.69 -8.95 -8.66
N ARG A 134 -7.34 -10.09 -8.88
CA ARG A 134 -6.77 -11.21 -9.64
C ARG A 134 -6.61 -10.85 -11.12
N ILE A 135 -7.64 -10.25 -11.71
CA ILE A 135 -7.58 -9.75 -13.09
C ILE A 135 -6.45 -8.73 -13.24
N GLU A 136 -6.29 -7.82 -12.28
CA GLU A 136 -5.21 -6.84 -12.30
C GLU A 136 -3.82 -7.49 -12.20
N ALA A 137 -3.67 -8.52 -11.36
CA ALA A 137 -2.42 -9.26 -11.24
C ALA A 137 -2.08 -10.03 -12.54
N GLU A 138 -3.08 -10.70 -13.14
CA GLU A 138 -2.93 -11.44 -14.40
C GLU A 138 -2.50 -10.54 -15.56
N LYS A 139 -3.07 -9.33 -15.68
CA LYS A 139 -2.66 -8.33 -16.68
C LYS A 139 -1.18 -7.93 -16.57
N ASN A 140 -0.63 -8.01 -15.36
CA ASN A 140 0.76 -7.69 -15.08
C ASN A 140 1.65 -8.94 -15.05
N GLY A 141 1.12 -10.12 -15.43
CA GLY A 141 1.88 -11.36 -15.48
C GLY A 141 2.32 -11.89 -14.11
N VAL A 142 1.62 -11.50 -13.03
CA VAL A 142 1.96 -11.90 -11.66
C VAL A 142 0.78 -12.63 -11.03
N PRO A 143 0.98 -13.76 -10.33
CA PRO A 143 -0.12 -14.40 -9.62
C PRO A 143 -0.53 -13.57 -8.39
N LEU A 144 -1.83 -13.41 -8.19
CA LEU A 144 -2.37 -12.86 -6.96
C LEU A 144 -2.22 -13.91 -5.84
N THR A 145 -1.37 -13.64 -4.87
CA THR A 145 -1.35 -14.41 -3.63
C THR A 145 -2.55 -13.96 -2.80
N VAL A 146 -3.36 -14.87 -2.25
CA VAL A 146 -4.48 -14.57 -1.33
C VAL A 146 -4.17 -15.24 0.01
N LEU A 147 -4.21 -14.48 1.11
CA LEU A 147 -3.92 -15.02 2.44
C LEU A 147 -5.19 -15.56 3.12
N PRO A 148 -5.05 -16.44 4.13
CA PRO A 148 -6.16 -16.86 4.96
C PRO A 148 -6.93 -15.67 5.55
N GLY A 149 -8.23 -15.63 5.33
CA GLY A 149 -9.14 -14.55 5.75
C GLY A 149 -9.37 -13.46 4.69
N GLU A 150 -8.65 -13.48 3.56
CA GLU A 150 -8.83 -12.54 2.46
C GLU A 150 -9.76 -13.08 1.36
N GLU A 151 -10.11 -14.37 1.39
CA GLU A 151 -10.77 -15.08 0.27
C GLU A 151 -12.16 -14.52 -0.08
N LEU A 152 -12.84 -13.93 0.90
CA LEU A 152 -14.18 -13.38 0.76
C LEU A 152 -14.19 -11.84 0.69
N GLU A 153 -13.03 -11.20 0.60
CA GLU A 153 -12.94 -9.74 0.53
C GLU A 153 -13.57 -9.26 -0.79
N GLN A 154 -14.69 -8.54 -0.65
CA GLN A 154 -15.43 -8.04 -1.80
C GLN A 154 -14.85 -6.74 -2.33
N GLY A 155 -14.00 -6.04 -1.58
CA GLY A 155 -13.51 -4.73 -1.94
C GLY A 155 -14.53 -3.61 -1.70
N MET A 156 -14.06 -2.37 -1.79
CA MET A 156 -14.85 -1.18 -1.50
C MET A 156 -15.57 -0.64 -2.74
N ASP A 157 -16.84 -0.28 -2.59
CA ASP A 157 -17.72 0.11 -3.72
C ASP A 157 -17.20 1.28 -4.56
N MET A 158 -16.53 2.25 -3.93
CA MET A 158 -15.96 3.40 -4.63
C MET A 158 -14.88 3.00 -5.65
N TYR A 159 -14.17 1.90 -5.42
CA TYR A 159 -13.10 1.42 -6.30
C TYR A 159 -13.62 0.46 -7.37
N LYS A 160 -14.67 -0.32 -7.08
CA LYS A 160 -15.34 -1.20 -8.06
C LYS A 160 -15.87 -0.43 -9.28
N LYS A 161 -16.48 0.74 -9.03
CA LYS A 161 -17.07 1.60 -10.09
C LYS A 161 -16.03 2.06 -11.12
N ARG A 162 -14.78 2.26 -10.69
CA ARG A 162 -13.68 2.70 -11.56
C ARG A 162 -13.30 1.62 -12.57
N VAL A 163 -13.38 0.34 -12.17
CA VAL A 163 -13.10 -0.80 -13.05
C VAL A 163 -14.26 -1.11 -14.00
N SER A 164 -15.52 -0.91 -13.56
CA SER A 164 -16.68 -1.08 -14.45
C SER A 164 -16.71 -0.08 -15.61
N SER A 165 -16.28 1.17 -15.38
CA SER A 165 -16.15 2.17 -16.45
C SER A 165 -15.07 1.82 -17.46
N ILE A 166 -14.02 1.12 -17.02
CA ILE A 166 -12.96 0.62 -17.91
C ILE A 166 -13.48 -0.58 -18.70
N LYS A 167 -14.16 -1.56 -18.07
CA LYS A 167 -14.78 -2.70 -18.79
C LYS A 167 -15.77 -2.25 -19.87
N SER A 168 -16.55 -1.19 -19.66
CA SER A 168 -17.43 -0.64 -20.71
C SER A 168 -16.67 -0.03 -21.89
N MET A 169 -15.42 0.42 -21.72
CA MET A 169 -14.57 0.86 -22.84
C MET A 169 -14.02 -0.33 -23.64
N TRP A 170 -13.58 -1.40 -22.99
CA TRP A 170 -13.01 -2.57 -23.68
C TRP A 170 -14.06 -3.38 -24.45
N VAL A 171 -15.30 -3.48 -23.95
CA VAL A 171 -16.42 -4.10 -24.69
C VAL A 171 -16.76 -3.33 -25.97
N HIS A 172 -16.40 -2.04 -26.06
CA HIS A 172 -16.58 -1.24 -27.27
C HIS A 172 -15.42 -1.35 -28.27
N GLU A 173 -14.24 -1.79 -27.85
CA GLU A 173 -13.09 -1.98 -28.75
C GLU A 173 -13.06 -3.38 -29.38
N GLU A 174 -13.48 -4.42 -28.65
CA GLU A 174 -13.61 -5.78 -29.22
C GLU A 174 -14.82 -5.96 -30.17
N GLY A 175 -15.67 -4.94 -30.30
CA GLY A 175 -16.86 -4.95 -31.16
C GLY A 175 -16.67 -4.32 -32.55
N LYS A 176 -15.44 -3.93 -32.95
CA LYS A 176 -15.18 -3.26 -34.25
C LYS A 176 -14.42 -4.10 -35.27
N ASP A 177 -13.92 -5.28 -34.92
CA ASP A 177 -13.16 -6.15 -35.82
C ASP A 177 -13.97 -7.36 -36.30
N GLY A 178 -15.19 -7.12 -36.76
CA GLY A 178 -16.01 -8.19 -37.29
C GLY A 178 -17.20 -7.70 -38.10
N LEU A 179 -16.95 -7.32 -39.36
CA LEU A 179 -17.75 -7.63 -40.55
C LEU A 179 -17.35 -6.70 -41.70
N ASP A 180 -16.45 -7.18 -42.56
CA ASP A 180 -16.61 -7.00 -44.00
C ASP A 180 -15.85 -8.12 -44.75
N TRP A 181 -16.47 -8.57 -45.85
CA TRP A 181 -16.22 -9.73 -46.72
C TRP A 181 -16.89 -11.07 -46.32
#